data_AF-A0A1G2ZCP9-F1
#
_entry.id   AF-A0A1G2ZCP9-F1
#
_cell.length_a   1.000
_cell.length_b   1.000
_cell.length_c   1.000
_cell.angle_alpha   90.00
_cell.angle_beta   90.00
_cell.angle_gamma   90.00
#
_symmetry.space_group_name_H-M   'P 1'
#
loop_
_entity.id
_entity.type
_entity.pdbx_description
1 polymer ?
#
loop_
_entity_poly.entity_id
_entity_poly.type
_entity_poly.pdbx_seq_one_letter_code
_entity_poly.pdbx_strand_id
1 'polypeptide(L)'
;MTRTLTTSNPRSSDDNALMISGPQYLDLVAPAIRVLSSRYGGWAFHSCGDWSAKIETIKTIPGLRRVDTAFSAATDPSPTDPEFFGQAFAKTGITLNARIVGAADVVLETVKRLWTRGLTLIVVTYCRDPDEQGRVYDGIHEACI
;
A
#
# COMPACT_ATOMS: atom_id res chain seq x y z
N MET A 1 -12.49 19.59 23.15
CA MET A 1 -11.59 18.86 22.25
C MET A 1 -12.31 18.61 20.94
N THR A 2 -12.00 19.40 19.92
CA THR A 2 -12.60 19.27 18.58
C THR A 2 -12.04 18.00 17.96
N ARG A 3 -12.86 16.96 17.86
CA ARG A 3 -12.51 15.71 17.18
C ARG A 3 -12.41 16.05 15.70
N THR A 4 -11.19 16.26 15.20
CA THR A 4 -10.93 16.39 13.77
C THR A 4 -11.47 15.12 13.12
N LEU A 5 -12.58 15.24 12.38
CA LEU A 5 -13.04 14.18 11.50
C LEU A 5 -11.85 13.89 10.59
N THR A 6 -11.23 12.71 10.74
CA THR A 6 -10.29 12.20 9.76
C THR A 6 -11.05 12.12 8.45
N THR A 7 -10.79 13.04 7.53
CA THR A 7 -11.34 12.98 6.19
C THR A 7 -10.93 11.62 5.63
N SER A 8 -11.90 10.76 5.36
CA SER A 8 -11.64 9.46 4.75
C SER A 8 -11.09 9.71 3.35
N ASN A 9 -9.81 9.40 3.12
CA ASN A 9 -9.26 9.44 1.77
C ASN A 9 -9.97 8.35 0.94
N PRO A 10 -10.69 8.70 -0.14
CA PRO A 10 -11.31 7.72 -1.00
C PRO A 10 -10.25 6.77 -1.55
N ARG A 11 -10.60 5.47 -1.53
CA ARG A 11 -9.80 4.38 -2.08
C ARG A 11 -10.60 3.75 -3.22
N SER A 12 -9.96 3.55 -4.37
CA SER A 12 -10.54 2.82 -5.50
C SER A 12 -9.75 1.54 -5.75
N SER A 13 -10.46 0.51 -6.24
CA SER A 13 -9.85 -0.65 -6.90
C SER A 13 -9.66 -0.29 -8.36
N ASP A 14 -8.44 0.09 -8.72
CA ASP A 14 -8.04 0.54 -10.05
C ASP A 14 -7.37 -0.60 -10.83
N ASP A 15 -8.01 -1.78 -10.86
CA ASP A 15 -7.46 -2.97 -11.53
C ASP A 15 -7.27 -2.76 -13.04
N ASN A 16 -7.99 -1.79 -13.61
CA ASN A 16 -7.80 -1.34 -14.98
C ASN A 16 -6.41 -0.73 -15.24
N ALA A 17 -5.69 -0.29 -14.20
CA ALA A 17 -4.35 0.27 -14.32
C ALA A 17 -3.35 -0.71 -14.93
N LEU A 18 -3.53 -2.02 -14.73
CA LEU A 18 -2.72 -3.06 -15.36
C LEU A 18 -3.04 -3.25 -16.84
N MET A 19 -4.27 -2.95 -17.26
CA MET A 19 -4.77 -3.23 -18.61
C MET A 19 -4.44 -2.14 -19.63
N ILE A 20 -4.05 -0.95 -19.18
CA ILE A 20 -3.70 0.19 -20.03
C ILE A 20 -2.30 0.70 -19.74
N SER A 21 -1.66 1.38 -20.70
CA SER A 21 -0.35 1.98 -20.49
C SER A 21 -0.38 3.09 -19.44
N GLY A 22 0.77 3.41 -18.84
CA GLY A 22 0.87 4.50 -17.87
C GLY A 22 0.36 5.85 -18.43
N PRO A 23 0.78 6.26 -19.64
CA PRO A 23 0.24 7.47 -20.28
C PRO A 23 -1.27 7.43 -20.49
N GLN A 24 -1.84 6.30 -20.91
CA GLN A 24 -3.30 6.15 -21.05
C GLN A 24 -4.01 6.27 -19.70
N TYR A 25 -3.45 5.72 -18.62
CA TYR A 25 -4.03 5.87 -17.29
C TYR A 25 -4.03 7.34 -16.82
N LEU A 26 -2.93 8.06 -17.07
CA LEU A 26 -2.83 9.48 -16.73
C LEU A 26 -3.78 10.36 -17.55
N ASP A 27 -4.08 9.98 -18.80
CA ASP A 27 -5.02 10.69 -19.65
C ASP A 27 -6.49 10.38 -19.31
N LEU A 28 -6.82 9.09 -19.12
CA LEU A 28 -8.19 8.63 -19.00
C LEU A 28 -8.72 8.64 -17.55
N VAL A 29 -7.87 8.34 -16.57
CA VAL A 29 -8.30 8.07 -15.17
C VAL A 29 -7.85 9.17 -14.21
N ALA A 30 -6.59 9.62 -14.30
CA ALA A 30 -6.04 10.61 -13.37
C ALA A 30 -6.82 11.95 -13.31
N PRO A 31 -7.49 12.45 -14.36
CA PRO A 31 -8.30 13.67 -14.24
C PRO A 31 -9.46 13.54 -13.25
N ALA A 32 -10.13 12.37 -13.22
CA ALA A 32 -11.20 12.10 -12.27
C ALA A 32 -10.64 11.97 -10.84
N ILE A 33 -9.51 11.27 -10.69
CA ILE A 33 -8.82 11.14 -9.39
C ILE A 33 -8.46 12.51 -8.83
N ARG A 34 -7.95 13.43 -9.67
CA ARG A 34 -7.62 14.80 -9.24
C ARG A 34 -8.83 15.55 -8.67
N VAL A 35 -10.00 15.41 -9.29
CA VAL A 35 -11.23 16.03 -8.79
C VAL A 35 -11.60 15.45 -7.43
N LEU A 36 -11.56 14.12 -7.29
CA LEU A 36 -11.88 13.45 -6.03
C LEU A 36 -10.86 13.80 -4.93
N SER A 37 -9.57 13.73 -5.23
CA SER A 37 -8.50 14.00 -4.27
C SER A 37 -8.55 15.44 -3.75
N SER A 38 -8.88 16.41 -4.60
CA SER A 38 -9.07 17.81 -4.18
C SER A 38 -10.24 18.03 -3.22
N ARG A 39 -11.29 17.20 -3.29
CA ARG A 39 -12.49 17.31 -2.45
C ARG A 39 -12.36 16.56 -1.12
N TYR A 40 -11.58 15.48 -1.10
CA TYR A 40 -11.52 14.57 0.05
C TYR A 40 -10.14 14.52 0.73
N GLY A 41 -9.18 15.36 0.32
CA GLY A 41 -7.87 15.50 0.98
C GLY A 41 -6.81 14.50 0.52
N GLY A 42 -7.11 13.65 -0.45
CA GLY A 42 -6.16 12.72 -1.04
C GLY A 42 -6.80 11.56 -1.79
N TRP A 43 -5.94 10.71 -2.35
CA TRP A 43 -6.30 9.48 -3.03
C TRP A 43 -5.52 8.29 -2.46
N ALA A 44 -6.18 7.14 -2.37
CA ALA A 44 -5.54 5.86 -2.12
C ALA A 44 -5.70 4.94 -3.34
N PHE A 45 -4.57 4.59 -3.96
CA PHE A 45 -4.53 3.68 -5.10
C PHE A 45 -4.47 2.22 -4.62
N HIS A 46 -5.23 1.34 -5.25
CA HIS A 46 -5.16 -0.10 -5.09
C HIS A 46 -5.33 -0.76 -6.46
N SER A 47 -4.57 -1.82 -6.73
CA SER A 47 -4.80 -2.76 -7.84
C SER A 47 -4.43 -4.14 -7.34
N CYS A 48 -5.21 -5.14 -7.70
CA CYS A 48 -4.82 -6.54 -7.58
C CYS A 48 -3.69 -6.85 -8.57
N GLY A 49 -2.92 -7.90 -8.29
CA GLY A 49 -1.78 -8.32 -9.10
C GLY A 49 -0.54 -7.43 -8.97
N ASP A 50 0.50 -7.79 -9.72
CA ASP A 50 1.78 -7.07 -9.69
C ASP A 50 1.80 -5.86 -10.61
N TRP A 51 1.77 -4.67 -10.02
CA TRP A 51 1.90 -3.37 -10.69
C TRP A 51 3.27 -2.71 -10.49
N SER A 52 4.30 -3.48 -10.10
CA SER A 52 5.70 -3.03 -9.95
C SER A 52 6.19 -2.18 -11.12
N ALA A 53 5.91 -2.60 -12.36
CA ALA A 53 6.29 -1.90 -13.58
C ALA A 53 5.61 -0.52 -13.77
N LYS A 54 4.59 -0.19 -12.97
CA LYS A 54 3.84 1.07 -13.06
C LYS A 54 4.09 2.02 -11.90
N ILE A 55 4.92 1.66 -10.92
CA ILE A 55 5.17 2.47 -9.72
C ILE A 55 5.46 3.94 -10.05
N GLU A 56 6.35 4.20 -11.03
CA GLU A 56 6.70 5.57 -11.40
C GLU A 56 5.53 6.35 -12.00
N THR A 57 4.65 5.69 -12.76
CA THR A 57 3.40 6.33 -13.22
C THR A 57 2.48 6.60 -12.03
N ILE A 58 2.26 5.61 -11.16
CA ILE A 58 1.36 5.73 -10.00
C ILE A 58 1.78 6.87 -9.08
N LYS A 59 3.08 7.03 -8.81
CA LYS A 59 3.61 8.14 -8.00
C LYS A 59 3.24 9.53 -8.53
N THR A 60 2.95 9.67 -9.82
CA THR A 60 2.55 10.95 -10.44
C THR A 60 1.06 11.25 -10.33
N ILE A 61 0.25 10.34 -9.78
CA ILE A 61 -1.19 10.55 -9.60
C ILE A 61 -1.44 11.77 -8.71
N PRO A 62 -2.21 12.78 -9.17
CA PRO A 62 -2.47 13.99 -8.40
C PRO A 62 -3.17 13.72 -7.06
N GLY A 63 -2.51 14.13 -5.96
CA GLY A 63 -3.05 13.97 -4.61
C GLY A 63 -2.96 12.54 -4.07
N LEU A 64 -2.14 11.67 -4.67
CA LEU A 64 -1.85 10.35 -4.12
C LEU A 64 -1.25 10.47 -2.71
N ARG A 65 -1.89 9.82 -1.73
CA ARG A 65 -1.44 9.78 -0.34
C ARG A 65 -1.08 8.38 0.11
N ARG A 66 -1.65 7.37 -0.54
CA ARG A 66 -1.50 5.98 -0.15
C ARG A 66 -1.54 5.07 -1.36
N VAL A 67 -0.75 4.01 -1.32
CA VAL A 67 -0.89 2.85 -2.20
C VAL A 67 -1.23 1.62 -1.37
N ASP A 68 -1.89 0.65 -1.96
CA ASP A 68 -2.24 -0.62 -1.34
C ASP A 68 -1.81 -1.78 -2.20
N THR A 69 -1.05 -2.70 -1.61
CA THR A 69 -0.57 -3.89 -2.30
C THR A 69 -0.53 -5.10 -1.36
N ALA A 70 -0.58 -6.28 -1.97
CA ALA A 70 -0.46 -7.55 -1.30
C ALA A 70 0.97 -8.10 -1.45
N PHE A 71 1.51 -8.63 -0.35
CA PHE A 71 2.87 -9.19 -0.30
C PHE A 71 2.91 -10.66 0.12
N SER A 72 1.76 -11.34 0.19
CA SER A 72 1.71 -12.78 0.46
C SER A 72 0.75 -13.51 -0.48
N ALA A 73 1.10 -14.75 -0.82
CA ALA A 73 0.30 -15.62 -1.69
C ALA A 73 -1.11 -15.91 -1.13
N ALA A 74 -1.27 -15.86 0.20
CA ALA A 74 -2.56 -16.00 0.85
C ALA A 74 -3.48 -14.77 0.66
N THR A 75 -2.91 -13.63 0.26
CA THR A 75 -3.65 -12.38 0.02
C THR A 75 -3.90 -12.16 -1.49
N ASP A 76 -2.93 -12.47 -2.33
CA ASP A 76 -2.99 -12.34 -3.79
C ASP A 76 -2.17 -13.46 -4.43
N PRO A 77 -2.66 -14.17 -5.47
CA PRO A 77 -1.94 -15.28 -6.10
C PRO A 77 -0.61 -14.88 -6.75
N SER A 78 -0.39 -13.59 -7.03
CA SER A 78 0.85 -13.05 -7.59
C SER A 78 1.36 -11.90 -6.71
N PRO A 79 1.87 -12.19 -5.49
CA PRO A 79 2.29 -11.15 -4.56
C PRO A 79 3.46 -10.34 -5.11
N THR A 80 3.48 -9.07 -4.76
CA THR A 80 4.55 -8.15 -5.16
C THR A 80 5.85 -8.39 -4.38
N ASP A 81 6.99 -7.94 -4.92
CA ASP A 81 8.28 -8.01 -4.22
C ASP A 81 8.35 -6.97 -3.08
N PRO A 82 8.44 -7.38 -1.81
CA PRO A 82 8.52 -6.47 -0.68
C PRO A 82 9.70 -5.51 -0.74
N GLU A 83 10.88 -5.97 -1.13
CA GLU A 83 12.10 -5.15 -1.09
C GLU A 83 12.03 -4.02 -2.12
N PHE A 84 11.62 -4.36 -3.34
CA PHE A 84 11.44 -3.38 -4.42
C PHE A 84 10.44 -2.28 -4.04
N PHE A 85 9.30 -2.64 -3.45
CA PHE A 85 8.30 -1.67 -3.02
C PHE A 85 8.77 -0.82 -1.83
N GLY A 86 9.47 -1.43 -0.87
CA GLY A 86 10.05 -0.72 0.27
C GLY A 86 10.98 0.41 -0.18
N GLN A 87 11.91 0.08 -1.09
CA GLN A 87 12.83 1.04 -1.68
C GLN A 87 12.11 2.09 -2.52
N ALA A 88 11.15 1.68 -3.35
CA ALA A 88 10.47 2.59 -4.25
C ALA A 88 9.61 3.65 -3.53
N PHE A 89 9.04 3.33 -2.37
CA PHE A 89 8.18 4.27 -1.62
C PHE A 89 8.88 4.98 -0.46
N ALA A 90 10.10 4.59 -0.09
CA ALA A 90 10.88 5.29 0.93
C ALA A 90 11.08 6.77 0.57
N LYS A 91 10.90 7.65 1.56
CA LYS A 91 11.08 9.11 1.45
C LYS A 91 10.18 9.82 0.43
N THR A 92 9.18 9.14 -0.12
CA THR A 92 8.21 9.74 -1.06
C THR A 92 7.10 10.53 -0.35
N GLY A 93 6.86 10.26 0.94
CA GLY A 93 5.71 10.77 1.69
C GLY A 93 4.39 10.07 1.35
N ILE A 94 4.40 9.08 0.45
CA ILE A 94 3.25 8.22 0.15
C ILE A 94 3.24 7.06 1.15
N THR A 95 2.09 6.80 1.78
CA THR A 95 1.92 5.68 2.69
C THR A 95 1.76 4.37 1.92
N LEU A 96 2.57 3.37 2.23
CA LEU A 96 2.39 2.00 1.73
C LEU A 96 1.49 1.23 2.70
N ASN A 97 0.32 0.79 2.23
CA ASN A 97 -0.53 -0.16 2.94
C ASN A 97 -0.22 -1.57 2.44
N ALA A 98 0.45 -2.35 3.28
CA ALA A 98 0.95 -3.69 3.01
C ALA A 98 0.00 -4.73 3.59
N ARG A 99 -0.72 -5.46 2.73
CA ARG A 99 -1.56 -6.59 3.14
C ARG A 99 -0.74 -7.87 3.13
N ILE A 100 -0.64 -8.52 4.29
CA ILE A 100 0.20 -9.70 4.51
C ILE A 100 -0.57 -10.69 5.37
N VAL A 101 -1.17 -11.70 4.74
CA VAL A 101 -1.83 -12.82 5.43
C VAL A 101 -0.90 -14.03 5.41
N GLY A 102 -0.76 -14.72 6.55
CA GLY A 102 0.11 -15.89 6.67
C GLY A 102 0.43 -16.23 8.12
N ALA A 103 1.29 -17.24 8.29
CA ALA A 103 1.89 -17.55 9.58
C ALA A 103 2.80 -16.40 10.04
N ALA A 104 3.05 -16.32 11.36
CA ALA A 104 3.80 -15.21 11.95
C ALA A 104 5.20 -14.99 11.33
N ASP A 105 5.91 -16.07 11.03
CA ASP A 105 7.24 -16.03 10.40
C ASP A 105 7.20 -15.38 9.02
N VAL A 106 6.25 -15.78 8.17
CA VAL A 106 6.04 -15.19 6.83
C VAL A 106 5.76 -13.70 6.93
N VAL A 107 4.90 -13.31 7.87
CA VAL A 107 4.55 -11.90 8.07
C VAL A 107 5.79 -11.09 8.48
N LEU A 108 6.50 -11.56 9.51
CA LEU A 108 7.66 -10.85 10.05
C LEU A 108 8.82 -10.78 9.06
N GLU A 109 9.08 -11.85 8.31
CA GLU A 109 10.08 -11.85 7.24
C GLU A 109 9.72 -10.85 6.13
N THR A 110 8.46 -10.84 5.70
CA THR A 110 7.96 -9.92 4.67
C THR A 110 8.10 -8.47 5.12
N VAL A 111 7.72 -8.17 6.36
CA VAL A 111 7.84 -6.81 6.92
C VAL A 111 9.30 -6.39 7.03
N LYS A 112 10.21 -7.28 7.44
CA LYS A 112 11.65 -6.99 7.48
C LYS A 112 12.22 -6.63 6.11
N ARG A 113 11.80 -7.35 5.06
CA ARG A 113 12.20 -7.05 3.67
C ARG A 113 11.60 -5.75 3.15
N LEU A 114 10.37 -5.43 3.58
CA LEU A 114 9.66 -4.22 3.18
C LEU A 114 10.18 -2.96 3.88
N TRP A 115 10.56 -3.07 5.16
CA TRP A 115 10.94 -1.93 5.97
C TRP A 115 12.21 -1.28 5.45
N THR A 116 12.08 -0.04 4.98
CA THR A 116 13.18 0.80 4.52
C THR A 116 13.10 2.14 5.24
N ARG A 117 14.23 2.64 5.75
CA ARG A 117 14.26 3.92 6.48
C ARG A 117 13.65 5.05 5.66
N GLY A 118 12.63 5.72 6.23
CA GLY A 118 11.89 6.79 5.58
C GLY A 118 10.63 6.33 4.83
N LEU A 119 10.30 5.04 4.86
CA LEU A 119 9.01 4.52 4.43
C LEU A 119 7.92 4.86 5.47
N THR A 120 6.75 5.29 5.00
CA THR A 120 5.54 5.36 5.84
C THR A 120 4.72 4.11 5.58
N LEU A 121 4.62 3.23 6.57
CA LEU A 121 4.08 1.88 6.40
C LEU A 121 2.85 1.66 7.29
N ILE A 122 1.80 1.08 6.69
CA ILE A 122 0.68 0.45 7.41
C ILE A 122 0.77 -1.04 7.10
N VAL A 123 0.82 -1.88 8.13
CA VAL A 123 0.85 -3.34 7.97
C VAL A 123 -0.51 -3.91 8.35
N VAL A 124 -1.20 -4.53 7.40
CA VAL A 124 -2.49 -5.20 7.59
C VAL A 124 -2.24 -6.70 7.59
N THR A 125 -2.40 -7.32 8.75
CA THR A 125 -2.13 -8.73 8.97
C THR A 125 -3.35 -9.46 9.50
N TYR A 126 -3.36 -10.76 9.30
CA TYR A 126 -4.36 -11.65 9.87
C TYR A 126 -3.74 -13.01 10.18
N CYS A 127 -3.76 -13.35 11.45
CA CYS A 127 -3.54 -14.71 11.97
C CYS A 127 -4.85 -15.21 12.58
N ARG A 128 -5.12 -16.52 12.46
CA ARG A 128 -6.34 -17.11 13.01
C ARG A 128 -6.33 -17.14 14.55
N ASP A 129 -5.16 -17.37 15.13
CA ASP A 129 -4.94 -17.39 16.57
C ASP A 129 -4.62 -15.98 17.09
N PRO A 130 -5.38 -15.43 18.06
CA PRO A 130 -5.12 -14.12 18.64
C PRO A 130 -3.73 -13.99 19.27
N ASP A 131 -3.21 -15.05 19.90
CA ASP A 131 -1.88 -15.01 20.52
C ASP A 131 -0.79 -14.92 19.46
N GLU A 132 -0.98 -15.60 18.32
CA GLU A 132 -0.13 -15.43 17.14
C GLU A 132 -0.20 -14.02 16.57
N GLN A 133 -1.39 -13.45 16.46
CA GLN A 133 -1.57 -12.06 16.00
C GLN A 133 -0.88 -11.06 16.94
N GLY A 134 -0.88 -11.32 18.25
CA GLY A 134 -0.13 -10.55 19.24
C GLY A 134 1.39 -10.60 19.02
N ARG A 135 1.94 -11.80 18.81
CA ARG A 135 3.38 -11.96 18.48
C ARG A 135 3.77 -11.24 17.20
N VAL A 136 2.90 -11.27 16.18
CA VAL A 136 3.11 -10.53 14.93
C VAL A 136 3.13 -9.03 15.18
N TYR A 137 2.20 -8.51 15.98
CA TYR A 137 2.16 -7.10 16.32
C TYR A 137 3.46 -6.65 16.99
N ASP A 138 3.88 -7.32 18.06
CA ASP A 138 5.10 -6.97 18.79
C ASP A 138 6.34 -7.07 17.89
N GLY A 139 6.47 -8.16 17.12
CA GLY A 139 7.61 -8.37 16.23
C GLY A 139 7.71 -7.34 15.08
N ILE A 140 6.58 -6.81 14.59
CA ILE A 140 6.58 -5.71 13.60
C ILE A 140 7.14 -4.43 14.23
N HIS A 141 6.72 -4.12 15.46
CA HIS A 141 7.16 -2.94 16.18
C HIS A 141 8.66 -2.99 16.53
N GLU A 142 9.19 -4.18 16.81
CA GLU A 142 10.63 -4.40 17.01
C GLU A 142 11.44 -4.29 15.72
N ALA A 143 10.89 -4.74 14.58
CA ALA A 143 11.57 -4.70 13.29
C ALA A 143 11.64 -3.30 12.66
N CYS A 144 10.66 -2.43 12.95
CA CYS A 144 10.47 -1.14 12.29
C CYS A 144 11.01 0.06 13.10
N ILE A 145 12.26 -0.02 13.56
CA ILE A 145 12.96 1.06 14.31
C ILE A 145 13.72 1.99 13.35
#